data_AF-A0A6V8LI05-F1
#
_entry.id   AF-A0A6V8LI05-F1
#
_cell.length_a   1.000
_cell.length_b   1.000
_cell.length_c   1.000
_cell.angle_alpha   90.00
_cell.angle_beta   90.00
_cell.angle_gamma   90.00
#
_symmetry.space_group_name_H-M   'P 1'
#
loop_
_entity.id
_entity.type
_entity.pdbx_description
1 polymer ?
#
loop_
_entity_poly.entity_id
_entity_poly.type
_entity_poly.pdbx_seq_one_letter_code
_entity_poly.pdbx_strand_id
1 'polypeptide(L)'
;MREAMLALLAKEPAHGYELRQRLTRALGSVGEVLNPGQIYVTLSRLEKAGLVRGVQVEQSAAPDKKVYEVTPAGRDHVAGWLMDSAWPKVAPTEFHLKLVAAAATGLADPVALIDAQRRDLLRRLREVQRIAQAEPAGSDGALILEGSALRLQADIRWLEACEQRWTSGE
;
A
#
# COMPACT_ATOMS: atom_id res chain seq x y z
N MET A 1 -3.56 -1.92 -5.63
CA MET A 1 -5.01 -1.65 -5.60
C MET A 1 -5.72 -2.21 -6.82
N ARG A 2 -5.50 -1.65 -8.03
CA ARG A 2 -6.10 -2.12 -9.29
C ARG A 2 -5.99 -3.64 -9.50
N GLU A 3 -4.79 -4.19 -9.41
CA GLU A 3 -4.57 -5.62 -9.68
C GLU A 3 -5.18 -6.53 -8.62
N ALA A 4 -5.12 -6.14 -7.35
CA ALA A 4 -5.80 -6.87 -6.27
C ALA A 4 -7.33 -6.92 -6.48
N MET A 5 -7.94 -5.83 -6.97
CA MET A 5 -9.38 -5.83 -7.31
C MET A 5 -9.69 -6.74 -8.49
N LEU A 6 -8.86 -6.72 -9.53
CA LEU A 6 -9.01 -7.61 -10.67
C LEU A 6 -8.86 -9.08 -10.26
N ALA A 7 -7.93 -9.39 -9.36
CA ALA A 7 -7.71 -10.73 -8.82
C ALA A 7 -8.94 -11.24 -8.03
N LEU A 8 -9.51 -10.38 -7.19
CA LEU A 8 -10.73 -10.72 -6.44
C LEU A 8 -11.94 -10.94 -7.37
N LEU A 9 -12.07 -10.16 -8.45
CA LEU A 9 -13.09 -10.38 -9.48
C LEU A 9 -12.83 -11.62 -10.33
N ALA A 10 -11.57 -12.07 -10.44
CA ALA A 10 -11.23 -13.32 -11.09
C ALA A 10 -11.67 -14.54 -10.30
N LYS A 11 -11.73 -14.43 -8.97
CA LYS A 11 -12.33 -15.46 -8.11
C LYS A 11 -13.84 -15.55 -8.34
N GLU A 12 -14.56 -14.43 -8.22
CA GLU A 12 -16.01 -14.40 -8.38
C GLU A 12 -16.50 -12.97 -8.71
N PRO A 13 -17.56 -12.82 -9.53
CA PRO A 13 -18.19 -11.52 -9.78
C PRO A 13 -18.61 -10.81 -8.49
N ALA A 14 -18.56 -9.48 -8.51
CA ALA A 14 -18.95 -8.67 -7.35
C ALA A 14 -19.38 -7.26 -7.75
N HIS A 15 -20.25 -6.68 -6.93
CA HIS A 15 -20.44 -5.23 -6.94
C HIS A 15 -19.29 -4.53 -6.20
N GLY A 16 -19.06 -3.25 -6.50
CA GLY A 16 -17.96 -2.47 -5.92
C GLY A 16 -17.95 -2.47 -4.39
N TYR A 17 -19.11 -2.40 -3.76
CA TYR A 17 -19.24 -2.49 -2.30
C TYR A 17 -18.77 -3.84 -1.72
N GLU A 18 -19.18 -4.96 -2.33
CA GLU A 18 -18.76 -6.31 -1.88
C GLU A 18 -17.27 -6.51 -2.09
N LEU A 19 -16.77 -6.04 -3.23
CA LEU A 19 -15.35 -6.09 -3.55
C LEU A 19 -14.52 -5.31 -2.52
N ARG A 20 -15.01 -4.14 -2.09
CA ARG A 20 -14.40 -3.39 -0.98
C ARG A 20 -14.40 -4.21 0.30
N GLN A 21 -15.53 -4.79 0.69
CA GLN A 21 -15.61 -5.60 1.92
C GLN A 21 -14.63 -6.77 1.91
N ARG A 22 -14.54 -7.50 0.80
CA ARG A 22 -13.60 -8.62 0.64
C ARG A 22 -12.16 -8.16 0.78
N LEU A 23 -11.82 -7.03 0.15
CA LEU A 23 -10.49 -6.46 0.21
C LEU A 23 -10.14 -5.92 1.60
N THR A 24 -11.07 -5.20 2.26
CA THR A 24 -10.86 -4.73 3.64
C THR A 24 -10.66 -5.91 4.57
N ARG A 25 -11.43 -7.00 4.41
CA ARG A 25 -11.24 -8.23 5.18
C ARG A 25 -9.87 -8.86 4.95
N ALA A 26 -9.39 -8.89 3.70
CA ALA A 26 -8.08 -9.45 3.36
C ALA A 26 -6.91 -8.59 3.88
N LEU A 27 -7.09 -7.27 3.98
CA LEU A 27 -6.03 -6.36 4.42
C LEU A 27 -6.09 -6.02 5.92
N GLY A 28 -7.12 -6.47 6.64
CA GLY A 28 -7.36 -6.09 8.04
C GLY A 28 -7.45 -4.57 8.21
N SER A 29 -6.86 -4.06 9.30
CA SER A 29 -6.77 -2.62 9.60
C SER A 29 -6.13 -1.79 8.48
N VAL A 30 -5.24 -2.38 7.68
CA VAL A 30 -4.63 -1.69 6.51
C VAL A 30 -5.68 -1.41 5.41
N GLY A 31 -6.74 -2.21 5.37
CA GLY A 31 -7.85 -2.05 4.44
C GLY A 31 -8.90 -1.02 4.86
N GLU A 32 -8.90 -0.56 6.12
CA GLU A 32 -9.90 0.39 6.62
C GLU A 32 -9.71 1.79 6.04
N VAL A 33 -8.47 2.17 5.76
CA VAL A 33 -8.12 3.46 5.15
C VAL A 33 -8.46 3.54 3.65
N LEU A 34 -8.99 2.46 3.06
CA LEU A 34 -9.38 2.43 1.66
C LEU A 34 -10.58 3.33 1.40
N ASN A 35 -10.37 4.35 0.56
CA ASN A 35 -11.42 5.28 0.15
C ASN A 35 -12.47 4.56 -0.74
N PRO A 36 -13.76 4.54 -0.36
CA PRO A 36 -14.82 3.96 -1.19
C PRO A 36 -14.89 4.53 -2.61
N GLY A 37 -14.65 5.83 -2.79
CA GLY A 37 -14.65 6.45 -4.11
C GLY A 37 -13.57 5.88 -5.03
N GLN A 38 -12.41 5.51 -4.48
CA GLN A 38 -11.29 4.95 -5.24
C GLN A 38 -11.63 3.58 -5.83
N ILE A 39 -12.52 2.81 -5.20
CA ILE A 39 -12.97 1.51 -5.70
C ILE A 39 -13.69 1.69 -7.04
N TYR A 40 -14.68 2.58 -7.11
CA TYR A 40 -15.45 2.80 -8.34
C TYR A 40 -14.62 3.46 -9.44
N VAL A 41 -13.71 4.38 -9.09
CA VAL A 41 -12.75 4.95 -10.06
C VAL A 41 -11.87 3.84 -10.65
N THR A 42 -11.41 2.90 -9.83
CA THR A 42 -10.57 1.79 -10.27
C THR A 42 -11.35 0.80 -11.15
N LEU A 43 -12.59 0.47 -10.78
CA LEU A 43 -13.48 -0.36 -11.58
C LEU A 43 -13.77 0.26 -12.95
N SER A 44 -14.05 1.56 -13.01
CA SER A 44 -14.26 2.28 -14.28
C SER A 44 -13.01 2.21 -15.17
N ARG A 45 -11.81 2.32 -14.60
CA ARG A 45 -10.55 2.17 -15.36
C ARG A 45 -10.33 0.75 -15.87
N LEU A 46 -10.66 -0.27 -15.06
CA LEU A 46 -10.59 -1.67 -15.49
C LEU A 46 -11.58 -1.98 -16.61
N GLU A 47 -12.79 -1.43 -16.54
CA GLU A 47 -13.83 -1.60 -17.56
C GLU A 47 -13.44 -0.91 -18.87
N LYS A 48 -12.94 0.33 -18.80
CA LYS A 48 -12.37 1.04 -19.97
C LYS A 48 -11.19 0.32 -20.60
N ALA A 49 -10.41 -0.41 -19.80
CA ALA A 49 -9.30 -1.22 -20.28
C ALA A 49 -9.73 -2.60 -20.83
N GLY A 50 -11.04 -2.93 -20.82
CA GLY A 50 -11.56 -4.22 -21.29
C GLY A 50 -11.21 -5.41 -20.39
N LEU A 51 -10.70 -5.17 -19.17
CA LEU A 51 -10.30 -6.24 -18.24
C LEU A 51 -11.47 -6.73 -17.38
N VAL A 52 -12.51 -5.92 -17.26
CA VAL A 52 -13.79 -6.30 -16.62
C VAL A 52 -14.95 -5.81 -17.47
N ARG A 53 -16.12 -6.40 -17.30
CA ARG A 53 -17.39 -5.93 -17.84
C ARG A 53 -18.39 -5.70 -16.73
N GLY A 54 -19.16 -4.63 -16.81
CA GLY A 54 -20.30 -4.39 -15.94
C GLY A 54 -21.57 -5.04 -16.48
N VAL A 55 -22.24 -5.84 -15.65
CA VAL A 55 -23.53 -6.47 -15.92
C VAL A 55 -24.56 -5.84 -14.99
N GLN A 56 -25.66 -5.34 -15.54
CA GLN A 56 -26.79 -4.89 -14.73
C GLN A 56 -27.57 -6.12 -14.27
N VAL A 57 -27.76 -6.23 -12.96
CA VAL A 57 -28.55 -7.29 -12.34
C VAL A 57 -29.82 -6.65 -11.80
N GLU A 58 -30.95 -7.02 -12.39
CA GLU A 58 -32.27 -6.61 -11.94
C GLU A 58 -32.52 -7.10 -10.51
N GLN A 59 -33.05 -6.23 -9.66
CA GLN A 59 -33.42 -6.56 -8.29
C GLN A 59 -34.91 -6.32 -8.10
N SER A 60 -35.63 -7.31 -7.57
CA SER A 60 -37.09 -7.25 -7.41
C SER A 60 -37.57 -6.25 -6.34
N ALA A 61 -36.70 -5.86 -5.40
CA ALA A 61 -37.04 -5.00 -4.25
C ALA A 61 -36.03 -3.86 -3.99
N ALA A 62 -35.10 -3.62 -4.92
CA ALA A 62 -34.05 -2.59 -4.81
C ALA A 62 -33.65 -2.07 -6.21
N PRO A 63 -32.98 -0.92 -6.33
CA PRO A 63 -32.45 -0.46 -7.61
C PRO A 63 -31.50 -1.47 -8.24
N ASP A 64 -31.46 -1.55 -9.57
CA ASP A 64 -30.54 -2.43 -10.30
C ASP A 64 -29.10 -2.28 -9.82
N LYS A 65 -28.41 -3.41 -9.70
CA LYS A 65 -27.04 -3.48 -9.20
C LYS A 65 -26.09 -3.78 -10.34
N LYS A 66 -25.09 -2.92 -10.51
CA LYS A 66 -24.01 -3.15 -11.48
C LYS A 66 -22.96 -4.09 -10.88
N VAL A 67 -22.99 -5.36 -11.27
CA VAL A 67 -21.98 -6.36 -10.91
C VAL A 67 -20.85 -6.31 -11.93
N TYR A 68 -19.61 -6.41 -11.47
CA TYR A 68 -18.44 -6.48 -12.35
C TYR A 68 -17.99 -7.93 -12.48
N GLU A 69 -17.70 -8.34 -13.71
CA GLU A 69 -17.16 -9.65 -14.05
C GLU A 69 -15.81 -9.49 -14.75
N VAL A 70 -14.84 -10.33 -14.42
CA VAL A 70 -13.56 -10.35 -15.13
C VAL A 70 -13.74 -10.88 -16.56
N THR A 71 -13.04 -10.31 -17.53
CA THR A 71 -12.97 -10.83 -18.91
C THR A 71 -11.83 -11.86 -19.05
N PRO A 72 -11.75 -12.65 -20.13
CA PRO A 72 -10.59 -13.51 -20.39
C PRO A 72 -9.27 -12.72 -20.36
N ALA A 73 -9.22 -11.56 -21.03
CA ALA A 73 -8.05 -10.68 -20.99
C ALA A 73 -7.71 -10.18 -19.56
N GLY A 74 -8.73 -9.91 -18.74
CA GLY A 74 -8.54 -9.57 -17.33
C GLY A 74 -7.93 -10.72 -16.51
N ARG A 75 -8.33 -11.96 -16.78
CA ARG A 75 -7.77 -13.15 -16.12
C ARG A 75 -6.30 -13.35 -16.49
N ASP A 76 -5.97 -13.26 -17.77
CA ASP A 76 -4.59 -13.41 -18.25
C ASP A 76 -3.68 -12.31 -17.69
N HIS A 77 -4.17 -11.06 -17.69
CA HIS A 77 -3.46 -9.90 -17.13
C HIS A 77 -3.12 -10.11 -15.65
N VAL A 78 -4.11 -10.49 -14.84
CA VAL A 78 -3.88 -10.64 -13.40
C VAL A 78 -3.07 -11.89 -13.05
N ALA A 79 -3.18 -12.96 -13.85
CA ALA A 79 -2.32 -14.13 -13.71
C ALA A 79 -0.85 -13.77 -13.99
N GLY A 80 -0.59 -12.98 -15.05
CA GLY A 80 0.74 -12.47 -15.34
C GLY A 80 1.29 -11.59 -14.21
N TRP A 81 0.47 -10.70 -13.66
CA TRP A 81 0.86 -9.86 -12.53
C TRP A 81 1.17 -10.68 -11.26
N LEU A 82 0.40 -11.74 -10.97
CA LEU A 82 0.65 -12.61 -9.82
C LEU A 82 1.94 -13.42 -9.93
N MET A 83 2.39 -13.71 -11.17
CA MET A 83 3.64 -14.42 -11.44
C MET A 83 4.85 -13.50 -11.56
N ASP A 84 4.64 -12.18 -11.64
CA ASP A 84 5.71 -11.20 -11.65
C ASP A 84 6.39 -11.14 -10.28
N SER A 85 7.68 -11.50 -10.24
CA SER A 85 8.52 -11.47 -9.04
C SER A 85 9.31 -10.16 -8.91
N ALA A 86 9.02 -9.16 -9.75
CA ALA A 86 9.69 -7.87 -9.71
C ALA A 86 9.59 -7.24 -8.31
N TRP A 87 10.75 -7.09 -7.67
CA TRP A 87 10.90 -6.30 -6.47
C TRP A 87 11.26 -4.85 -6.84
N PRO A 88 10.81 -3.83 -6.08
CA PRO A 88 11.22 -2.46 -6.32
C PRO A 88 12.75 -2.33 -6.36
N LYS A 89 13.27 -1.68 -7.41
CA LYS A 89 14.69 -1.33 -7.47
C LYS A 89 15.02 -0.38 -6.31
N VAL A 90 16.19 -0.57 -5.71
CA VAL A 90 16.69 0.37 -4.70
C VAL A 90 16.91 1.72 -5.37
N ALA A 91 16.15 2.73 -4.93
CA ALA A 91 16.24 4.09 -5.42
C ALA A 91 16.31 5.06 -4.23
N PRO A 92 17.01 6.20 -4.34
CA PRO A 92 17.05 7.20 -3.28
C PRO A 92 15.63 7.70 -2.97
N THR A 93 15.26 7.70 -1.70
CA THR A 93 14.03 8.38 -1.26
C THR A 93 14.23 9.90 -1.25
N GLU A 94 13.14 10.67 -1.19
CA GLU A 94 13.19 12.13 -1.08
C GLU A 94 14.06 12.59 0.11
N PHE A 95 14.03 11.84 1.23
CA PHE A 95 14.85 12.18 2.40
C PHE A 95 16.35 12.01 2.14
N HIS A 96 16.76 10.99 1.38
CA HIS A 96 18.16 10.84 0.96
C HIS A 96 18.63 12.07 0.16
N LEU A 97 17.78 12.58 -0.73
CA LEU A 97 18.07 13.78 -1.52
C LEU A 97 18.16 15.02 -0.65
N LYS A 98 17.31 15.16 0.37
CA LYS A 98 17.35 16.26 1.34
C LYS A 98 18.67 16.28 2.12
N LEU A 99 19.17 15.14 2.58
CA LEU A 99 20.46 15.07 3.29
C LEU A 99 21.63 15.50 2.39
N VAL A 100 21.67 15.00 1.15
CA VAL A 100 22.73 15.38 0.19
C VAL A 100 22.67 16.87 -0.12
N ALA A 101 21.47 17.42 -0.36
CA ALA A 101 21.29 18.83 -0.64
C ALA A 101 21.67 19.72 0.56
N ALA A 102 21.30 19.33 1.79
CA ALA A 102 21.68 20.03 3.01
C ALA A 102 23.21 20.09 3.17
N ALA A 103 23.88 18.94 3.02
CA ALA A 103 25.33 18.85 3.10
C ALA A 103 26.05 19.65 2.00
N ALA A 104 25.52 19.65 0.77
CA ALA A 104 26.14 20.35 -0.36
C ALA A 104 25.93 21.87 -0.34
N THR A 105 24.81 22.35 0.22
CA THR A 105 24.43 23.77 0.16
C THR A 105 24.63 24.52 1.47
N GLY A 106 24.71 23.81 2.61
CA GLY A 106 24.76 24.42 3.94
C GLY A 106 23.47 25.14 4.35
N LEU A 107 22.39 25.01 3.58
CA LEU A 107 21.10 25.68 3.86
C LEU A 107 20.33 25.07 5.05
N ALA A 108 20.72 23.88 5.47
CA ALA A 108 20.18 23.20 6.64
C ALA A 108 21.26 22.30 7.26
N ASP A 109 21.17 22.09 8.57
CA ASP A 109 22.01 21.12 9.27
C ASP A 109 21.52 19.69 9.00
N PRO A 110 22.34 18.81 8.38
CA PRO A 110 21.98 17.41 8.16
C PRO A 110 21.67 16.65 9.45
N VAL A 111 22.31 16.98 10.57
CA VAL A 111 22.07 16.30 11.85
C VAL A 111 20.67 16.64 12.38
N ALA A 112 20.29 17.91 12.38
CA ALA A 112 18.93 18.33 12.72
C ALA A 112 17.85 17.67 11.83
N LEU A 113 18.13 17.45 10.54
CA LEU A 113 17.24 16.74 9.63
C LEU A 113 17.10 15.25 9.99
N ILE A 114 18.22 14.58 10.30
CA ILE A 114 18.24 13.17 10.75
C ILE A 114 17.40 13.02 12.02
N ASP A 115 17.58 13.92 12.99
CA ASP A 115 16.85 13.91 14.25
C ASP A 115 15.34 14.10 14.08
N ALA A 116 14.95 15.05 13.23
CA ALA A 116 13.54 15.27 12.91
C ALA A 116 12.91 14.03 12.26
N GLN A 117 13.62 13.41 11.31
CA GLN A 117 13.16 12.21 10.62
C GLN A 117 13.09 11.01 11.57
N ARG A 118 14.08 10.83 12.44
CA ARG A 118 14.10 9.74 13.44
C ARG A 118 12.90 9.82 14.37
N ARG A 119 12.56 11.02 14.87
CA ARG A 119 11.37 11.24 15.71
C ARG A 119 10.08 10.86 14.97
N ASP A 120 10.00 11.18 13.68
CA ASP A 120 8.85 10.81 12.83
C ASP A 120 8.73 9.29 12.66
N LEU A 121 9.83 8.62 12.30
CA LEU A 121 9.84 7.17 12.09
C LEU A 121 9.55 6.39 13.38
N LEU A 122 10.09 6.81 14.52
CA LEU A 122 9.78 6.21 15.82
C LEU A 122 8.29 6.34 16.17
N ARG A 123 7.67 7.48 15.86
CA ARG A 123 6.22 7.68 16.07
C ARG A 123 5.41 6.73 15.19
N ARG A 124 5.77 6.60 13.91
CA ARG A 124 5.12 5.68 12.97
C ARG A 124 5.32 4.22 13.37
N LEU A 125 6.51 3.85 13.84
CA LEU A 125 6.81 2.49 14.28
C LEU A 125 5.89 2.09 15.45
N ARG A 126 5.77 2.96 16.47
CA ARG A 126 4.86 2.73 17.60
C ARG A 126 3.42 2.55 17.14
N GLU A 127 2.97 3.37 16.20
CA GLU A 127 1.60 3.28 15.67
C GLU A 127 1.37 1.97 14.91
N VAL A 128 2.27 1.59 14.00
CA VAL A 128 2.18 0.32 13.26
C VAL A 128 2.20 -0.87 14.22
N GLN A 129 3.07 -0.86 15.22
CA GLN A 129 3.13 -1.91 16.24
C GLN A 129 1.84 -2.00 17.06
N ARG A 130 1.24 -0.86 17.42
CA ARG A 130 -0.03 -0.79 18.15
C ARG A 130 -1.17 -1.39 17.32
N ILE A 131 -1.26 -1.04 16.04
CA ILE A 131 -2.27 -1.60 15.13
C ILE A 131 -2.03 -3.10 14.93
N ALA A 132 -0.78 -3.53 14.75
CA ALA A 132 -0.43 -4.94 14.58
C ALA A 132 -0.81 -5.79 15.80
N GLN A 133 -0.68 -5.24 17.02
CA GLN A 133 -1.10 -5.93 18.25
C GLN A 133 -2.62 -6.09 18.37
N ALA A 134 -3.39 -5.20 17.74
CA ALA A 134 -4.85 -5.27 17.73
C ALA A 134 -5.40 -6.21 16.63
N GLU A 135 -4.57 -6.59 15.65
CA GLU A 135 -4.95 -7.55 14.62
C GLU A 135 -5.06 -8.97 15.18
N PRO A 136 -5.98 -9.79 14.66
CA PRO A 136 -6.01 -11.22 14.97
C PRO A 136 -4.68 -11.90 14.63
N ALA A 137 -4.17 -12.72 15.54
CA ALA A 137 -2.92 -13.46 15.34
C ALA A 137 -3.01 -14.33 14.07
N GLY A 138 -2.02 -14.21 13.19
CA GLY A 138 -1.96 -14.95 11.93
C GLY A 138 -2.81 -14.36 10.79
N SER A 139 -3.41 -13.17 10.95
CA SER A 139 -4.08 -12.48 9.83
C SER A 139 -3.08 -11.95 8.80
N ASP A 140 -3.51 -11.86 7.54
CA ASP A 140 -2.73 -11.18 6.48
C ASP A 140 -2.44 -9.71 6.84
N GLY A 141 -3.37 -9.05 7.54
CA GLY A 141 -3.21 -7.69 8.05
C GLY A 141 -2.03 -7.58 9.04
N ALA A 142 -1.94 -8.53 9.98
CA ALA A 142 -0.83 -8.61 10.92
C ALA A 142 0.52 -8.80 10.19
N LEU A 143 0.57 -9.68 9.19
CA LEU A 143 1.77 -9.93 8.39
C LEU A 143 2.23 -8.68 7.61
N ILE A 144 1.29 -7.95 6.99
CA ILE A 144 1.59 -6.70 6.26
C ILE A 144 2.14 -5.63 7.23
N LEU A 145 1.56 -5.52 8.42
CA LEU A 145 1.99 -4.56 9.43
C LEU A 145 3.36 -4.91 10.03
N GLU A 146 3.62 -6.20 10.28
CA GLU A 146 4.94 -6.69 10.70
C GLU A 146 6.02 -6.31 9.69
N GLY A 147 5.81 -6.60 8.41
CA GLY A 147 6.72 -6.20 7.34
C GLY A 147 6.93 -4.68 7.29
N SER A 148 5.89 -3.90 7.60
CA SER A 148 5.97 -2.43 7.66
C SER A 148 6.80 -1.95 8.86
N ALA A 149 6.65 -2.58 10.02
CA ALA A 149 7.48 -2.31 11.19
C ALA A 149 8.95 -2.64 10.95
N LEU A 150 9.25 -3.78 10.31
CA LEU A 150 10.63 -4.19 9.98
C LEU A 150 11.32 -3.19 9.04
N ARG A 151 10.60 -2.65 8.05
CA ARG A 151 11.12 -1.59 7.17
C ARG A 151 11.42 -0.29 7.93
N LEU A 152 10.49 0.15 8.79
CA LEU A 152 10.70 1.34 9.63
C LEU A 152 11.91 1.17 10.56
N GLN A 153 12.10 -0.02 11.14
CA GLN A 153 13.27 -0.32 11.96
C GLN A 153 14.57 -0.27 11.15
N ALA A 154 14.57 -0.77 9.91
CA ALA A 154 15.72 -0.67 9.02
C ALA A 154 16.07 0.79 8.71
N ASP A 155 15.07 1.62 8.41
CA ASP A 155 15.27 3.05 8.16
C ASP A 155 15.81 3.79 9.40
N ILE A 156 15.30 3.46 10.60
CA ILE A 156 15.81 4.04 11.86
C ILE A 156 17.28 3.66 12.09
N ARG A 157 17.64 2.38 11.90
CA ARG A 157 19.05 1.94 12.00
C ARG A 157 19.96 2.64 10.99
N TRP A 158 19.45 2.90 9.79
CA TRP A 158 20.18 3.67 8.79
C TRP A 158 20.42 5.13 9.25
N LEU A 159 19.41 5.79 9.81
CA LEU A 159 19.55 7.15 10.37
C LEU A 159 20.57 7.22 11.51
N GLU A 160 20.65 6.19 12.35
CA GLU A 160 21.67 6.06 13.40
C GLU A 160 23.08 5.97 12.81
N ALA A 161 23.27 5.18 11.76
CA ALA A 161 24.55 5.09 11.06
C ALA A 161 24.95 6.41 10.37
N CYS A 162 23.97 7.14 9.82
CA CYS A 162 24.21 8.48 9.26
C CYS A 162 24.71 9.45 10.34
N GLU A 163 24.00 9.56 11.46
CA GLU A 163 24.39 10.47 12.54
C GLU A 163 25.81 10.19 13.05
N GLN A 164 26.16 8.91 13.26
CA GLN A 164 27.52 8.53 13.69
C GLN A 164 28.59 8.98 12.69
N ARG A 165 28.33 8.84 11.38
CA ARG A 165 29.26 9.26 10.34
C ARG A 165 29.46 10.77 10.29
N TRP A 166 28.40 11.55 10.47
CA TRP A 166 28.46 13.01 10.43
C TRP A 166 29.03 13.62 11.72
N THR A 167 28.82 12.96 12.88
CA THR A 167 29.38 13.40 14.16
C THR A 167 30.83 12.95 14.37
N SER A 168 31.27 11.86 13.72
CA SER A 168 32.67 11.38 13.76
C SER A 168 33.54 11.95 12.63
N GLY A 169 33.01 12.86 11.82
CA GLY A 169 33.66 13.42 10.63
C GLY A 169 34.35 14.79 10.82
N GLU A 170 34.53 15.23 12.06
CA GLU A 170 35.49 16.30 12.44
C GLU A 170 36.88 15.72 12.69
#